data_AF-A0A0R1ZK91-F1
#
_entry.id   AF-A0A0R1ZK91-F1
#
_cell.length_a   1.000
_cell.length_b   1.000
_cell.length_c   1.000
_cell.angle_alpha   90.00
_cell.angle_beta   90.00
_cell.angle_gamma   90.00
#
_symmetry.space_group_name_H-M   'P 1'
#
loop_
_entity.id
_entity.type
_entity.pdbx_description
1 polymer ?
#
loop_
_entity_poly.entity_id
_entity_poly.type
_entity_poly.pdbx_seq_one_letter_code
_entity_poly.pdbx_strand_id
1 'polypeptide(L)'
;MTSNDDTKTITVKVNRELADQVEITLKNLGITQTALINLLYKKVAVLGKVPFALKLTDAEVAQLDLEDAVKDISARTIDNPDEFDQWLNED
;
A
#
# COMPACT_ATOMS: atom_id res chain seq x y z
N MET A 1 -33.13 34.50 2.87
CA MET A 1 -32.90 33.07 2.61
C MET A 1 -31.53 32.73 3.18
N THR A 2 -31.48 32.17 4.39
CA THR A 2 -30.24 31.74 5.04
C THR A 2 -29.92 30.34 4.52
N SER A 3 -28.92 30.20 3.65
CA SER A 3 -28.42 28.89 3.23
C SER A 3 -27.76 28.22 4.44
N ASN A 4 -28.43 27.23 5.01
CA ASN A 4 -27.93 26.40 6.08
C ASN A 4 -26.98 25.35 5.49
N ASP A 5 -25.76 25.75 5.16
CA ASP A 5 -24.77 24.85 4.54
C ASP A 5 -23.64 24.52 5.52
N ASP A 6 -23.97 23.71 6.53
CA ASP A 6 -22.99 23.17 7.50
C ASP A 6 -22.13 22.05 6.89
N THR A 7 -22.11 21.92 5.55
CA THR A 7 -21.36 20.89 4.84
C THR A 7 -20.15 21.49 4.13
N LYS A 8 -19.03 20.76 4.18
CA LYS A 8 -17.79 21.15 3.50
C LYS A 8 -17.48 20.14 2.41
N THR A 9 -17.41 20.60 1.17
CA THR A 9 -17.00 19.78 0.02
C THR A 9 -15.49 19.59 0.01
N ILE A 10 -15.07 18.34 -0.21
CA ILE A 10 -13.66 17.96 -0.33
C ILE A 10 -13.47 17.30 -1.71
N THR A 11 -12.56 17.84 -2.52
CA THR A 11 -12.23 17.31 -3.85
C THR A 11 -10.84 16.69 -3.83
N VAL A 12 -10.73 15.41 -4.16
CA VAL A 12 -9.46 14.66 -4.15
C VAL A 12 -9.33 13.86 -5.44
N LYS A 13 -8.12 13.78 -5.98
CA LYS A 13 -7.78 12.86 -7.09
C LYS A 13 -7.21 11.58 -6.50
N VAL A 14 -7.72 10.44 -6.96
CA VAL A 14 -7.29 9.10 -6.53
C VAL A 14 -6.91 8.30 -7.76
N ASN A 15 -5.98 7.35 -7.60
CA ASN A 15 -5.66 6.39 -8.65
C ASN A 15 -6.94 5.61 -9.03
N ARG A 16 -7.18 5.44 -10.33
CA ARG A 16 -8.41 4.83 -10.86
C ARG A 16 -8.55 3.36 -10.45
N GLU A 17 -7.50 2.56 -10.62
CA GLU A 17 -7.52 1.13 -10.30
C GLU A 17 -7.77 0.92 -8.80
N LEU A 18 -7.14 1.74 -7.96
CA LEU A 18 -7.39 1.74 -6.52
C LEU A 18 -8.84 2.09 -6.19
N ALA A 19 -9.41 3.10 -6.84
CA ALA A 19 -10.80 3.49 -6.63
C ALA A 19 -11.76 2.35 -7.00
N ASP A 20 -11.56 1.72 -8.17
CA ASP A 20 -12.38 0.61 -8.65
C ASP A 20 -12.30 -0.60 -7.68
N GLN A 21 -11.09 -0.94 -7.20
CA GLN A 21 -10.89 -2.04 -6.25
C GLN A 21 -11.57 -1.77 -4.88
N VAL A 22 -11.45 -0.54 -4.38
CA VAL A 22 -12.07 -0.14 -3.11
C VAL A 22 -13.59 -0.11 -3.24
N GLU A 23 -14.15 0.32 -4.37
CA GLU A 23 -15.60 0.36 -4.59
C GLU A 23 -16.23 -1.02 -4.48
N ILE A 24 -15.60 -2.06 -5.04
CA ILE A 24 -16.05 -3.45 -4.90
C ILE A 24 -16.08 -3.86 -3.42
N THR A 25 -15.03 -3.52 -2.68
CA THR A 25 -14.93 -3.86 -1.24
C THR A 25 -15.98 -3.13 -0.42
N LEU A 26 -16.18 -1.84 -0.66
CA LEU A 26 -17.17 -1.02 0.02
C LEU A 26 -18.60 -1.47 -0.27
N LYS A 27 -18.89 -1.86 -1.51
CA LYS A 27 -20.18 -2.44 -1.90
C LYS A 27 -20.49 -3.72 -1.13
N ASN A 28 -19.50 -4.59 -0.97
CA ASN A 28 -19.65 -5.83 -0.19
C ASN A 28 -19.88 -5.57 1.30
N LEU A 29 -19.31 -4.49 1.84
CA LEU A 29 -19.52 -4.05 3.22
C LEU A 29 -20.83 -3.26 3.41
N GLY A 30 -21.53 -2.90 2.33
CA GLY A 30 -22.73 -2.06 2.38
C GLY A 30 -22.46 -0.62 2.79
N ILE A 31 -21.24 -0.13 2.60
CA ILE A 31 -20.80 1.22 3.01
C ILE A 31 -20.49 2.02 1.75
N THR A 32 -20.81 3.32 1.75
CA THR A 32 -20.43 4.23 0.65
C THR A 32 -19.07 4.87 0.89
N GLN A 33 -18.40 5.32 -0.17
CA GLN A 33 -17.13 6.05 -0.04
C GLN A 33 -17.27 7.28 0.86
N THR A 34 -18.37 8.03 0.74
CA THR A 34 -18.67 9.19 1.59
C THR A 34 -18.78 8.81 3.06
N ALA A 35 -19.42 7.68 3.38
CA ALA A 35 -19.54 7.21 4.75
C ALA A 35 -18.18 6.80 5.33
N LEU A 36 -17.33 6.14 4.54
CA LEU A 36 -15.95 5.80 4.94
C LEU A 36 -15.14 7.07 5.26
N ILE A 37 -15.18 8.07 4.38
CA ILE A 37 -14.47 9.35 4.58
C ILE A 37 -14.96 10.05 5.85
N ASN A 38 -16.28 10.17 6.03
CA ASN A 38 -16.84 10.79 7.24
C ASN A 38 -16.46 10.04 8.53
N LEU A 39 -16.41 8.71 8.49
CA LEU A 39 -15.96 7.91 9.62
C LEU A 39 -14.48 8.17 9.94
N LEU A 40 -13.63 8.30 8.91
CA LEU A 40 -12.23 8.63 9.07
C LEU A 40 -12.06 10.00 9.74
N TYR A 41 -12.76 11.03 9.27
CA TYR A 41 -12.74 12.37 9.89
C TYR A 41 -13.18 12.33 11.35
N LYS A 42 -14.26 11.60 11.66
CA LYS A 42 -14.72 11.43 13.04
C LYS A 42 -13.68 10.73 13.91
N LYS A 43 -13.05 9.67 13.42
CA LYS A 43 -12.00 8.95 14.16
C LYS A 43 -10.78 9.84 14.42
N VAL A 44 -10.36 10.64 13.44
CA VAL A 44 -9.26 11.60 13.63
C VAL A 44 -9.64 12.65 14.68
N ALA A 45 -10.85 13.22 14.60
CA ALA A 45 -11.32 14.23 15.55
C ALA A 45 -11.41 13.69 16.99
N VAL A 46 -11.84 12.44 17.18
CA VAL A 46 -11.96 11.81 18.51
C VAL A 46 -10.59 11.40 19.07
N LEU A 47 -9.73 10.81 18.24
CA LEU A 47 -8.46 10.24 18.72
C LEU A 47 -7.32 11.27 18.77
N GLY A 48 -7.46 12.41 18.08
CA GLY A 48 -6.39 13.39 17.92
C GLY A 48 -5.20 12.86 17.08
N LYS A 49 -5.37 11.74 16.38
CA LYS A 49 -4.35 11.08 15.56
C LYS A 49 -4.95 10.36 14.36
N VAL A 50 -4.13 10.12 13.34
CA VAL A 50 -4.52 9.30 12.17
C VAL A 50 -4.80 7.85 12.64
N PRO A 51 -5.98 7.28 12.33
CA PRO A 51 -6.42 6.00 12.89
C PRO A 51 -5.91 4.78 12.10
N PHE A 52 -4.72 4.89 11.53
CA PHE A 52 -3.97 3.78 10.96
C PHE A 52 -2.49 4.06 11.20
N ALA A 53 -1.70 3.00 11.34
CA ALA A 53 -0.27 3.16 11.52
C ALA A 53 0.33 3.63 10.18
N LEU A 54 1.01 4.76 10.18
CA LEU A 54 1.83 5.22 9.05
C LEU A 54 3.16 4.44 9.07
N LYS A 55 3.05 3.12 8.94
CA LYS A 55 4.18 2.20 8.84
C LYS A 55 4.00 1.37 7.58
N LEU A 56 5.12 0.91 7.03
CA LEU A 56 5.09 -0.09 5.97
C LEU A 56 4.34 -1.33 6.45
N THR A 57 3.59 -1.95 5.55
CA THR A 57 2.99 -3.26 5.77
C THR A 57 4.09 -4.29 6.01
N ASP A 58 3.78 -5.38 6.71
CA ASP A 58 4.76 -6.44 6.97
C ASP A 58 5.31 -7.02 5.65
N ALA A 59 4.51 -7.00 4.58
CA ALA A 59 4.94 -7.39 3.24
C ALA A 59 5.93 -6.39 2.62
N GLU A 60 5.69 -5.09 2.74
CA GLU A 60 6.62 -4.05 2.28
C GLU A 60 7.93 -4.06 3.09
N VAL A 61 7.86 -4.33 4.40
CA VAL A 61 9.05 -4.53 5.23
C VAL A 61 9.82 -5.77 4.78
N ALA A 62 9.14 -6.90 4.59
CA ALA A 62 9.78 -8.13 4.12
C ALA A 62 10.40 -7.97 2.72
N GLN A 63 9.79 -7.16 1.85
CA GLN A 63 10.36 -6.81 0.56
C GLN A 63 11.63 -5.98 0.72
N LEU A 64 11.64 -4.98 1.60
CA LEU A 64 12.85 -4.20 1.90
C LEU A 64 13.96 -5.08 2.50
N ASP A 65 13.62 -5.97 3.42
CA ASP A 65 14.56 -6.92 4.02
C ASP A 65 15.15 -7.86 2.96
N LEU A 66 14.33 -8.32 2.01
CA LEU A 66 14.80 -9.11 0.87
C LEU A 66 15.72 -8.29 -0.03
N GLU A 67 15.32 -7.06 -0.39
CA GLU A 67 16.13 -6.15 -1.20
C GLU A 67 17.48 -5.84 -0.54
N ASP A 68 17.51 -5.63 0.78
CA ASP A 68 18.75 -5.41 1.52
C ASP A 68 19.59 -6.69 1.64
N ALA A 69 18.97 -7.84 1.87
CA ALA A 69 19.67 -9.12 1.91
C ALA A 69 20.33 -9.47 0.57
N VAL A 70 19.70 -9.15 -0.56
CA VAL A 70 20.26 -9.43 -1.90
C VAL A 70 21.27 -8.39 -2.38
N LYS A 71 21.33 -7.19 -1.79
CA LYS A 71 22.33 -6.17 -2.14
C LYS A 71 23.77 -6.61 -1.84
N ASP A 72 23.95 -7.37 -0.76
CA ASP A 72 25.26 -7.89 -0.34
C ASP A 72 25.59 -9.25 -0.97
N ILE A 73 24.60 -9.89 -1.60
CA ILE A 73 24.82 -11.08 -2.41
C ILE A 73 25.44 -10.61 -3.73
N SER A 74 26.76 -10.76 -3.82
CA SER A 74 27.49 -10.68 -5.09
C SER A 74 26.98 -11.80 -6.00
N ALA A 75 25.91 -11.56 -6.74
CA ALA A 75 25.44 -12.50 -7.75
C ALA A 75 26.60 -12.72 -8.74
N ARG A 76 27.18 -13.92 -8.75
CA ARG A 76 28.18 -14.29 -9.75
C ARG A 76 27.44 -14.44 -11.07
N THR A 77 27.63 -13.49 -11.97
CA THR A 77 27.15 -13.62 -13.35
C THR A 77 27.98 -14.70 -14.03
N ILE A 78 27.32 -15.76 -14.51
CA ILE A 78 27.93 -16.82 -15.31
C ILE A 78 27.44 -16.63 -16.74
N ASP A 79 28.34 -16.18 -17.62
CA ASP A 79 28.00 -15.83 -19.00
C ASP A 79 28.36 -16.97 -20.00
N ASN A 80 28.93 -18.08 -19.51
CA ASN A 80 29.37 -19.22 -20.34
C ASN A 80 28.80 -20.55 -19.80
N PRO A 81 28.22 -21.41 -20.66
CA PRO A 81 27.79 -22.77 -20.29
C PRO A 81 28.87 -23.61 -19.59
N ASP A 82 30.13 -23.53 -20.02
CA ASP A 82 31.21 -24.31 -19.39
C ASP A 82 31.53 -23.85 -17.96
N GLU A 83 31.35 -22.55 -17.67
CA GLU A 83 31.53 -21.97 -16.33
C GLU A 83 30.37 -22.35 -15.40
N PHE A 84 29.17 -22.53 -15.96
CA PHE A 84 28.00 -23.02 -15.23
C PHE A 84 28.17 -24.48 -14.79
N ASP A 85 28.66 -25.32 -15.70
CA ASP A 85 28.93 -26.73 -15.40
C ASP A 85 30.06 -26.89 -14.38
N GLN A 86 31.08 -26.01 -14.40
CA GLN A 86 32.12 -26.01 -13.37
C GLN A 86 31.58 -25.60 -12.00
N TRP A 87 30.75 -24.55 -11.94
CA TRP A 87 30.13 -24.11 -10.68
C TRP A 87 29.20 -25.16 -10.07
N LEU A 88 28.40 -25.86 -10.88
CA LEU A 88 27.49 -26.92 -10.40
C LEU A 88 28.21 -28.11 -9.75
N ASN A 89 29.50 -28.28 -10.03
CA ASN A 89 30.32 -29.39 -9.56
C ASN A 89 31.33 -28.97 -8.46
N GLU A 90 31.28 -27.72 -7.98
CA GLU A 90 32.00 -27.27 -6.78
C GLU A 90 31.16 -27.61 -5.52
N ASP A 91 31.60 -28.62 -4.73
CA ASP A 91 31.05 -28.98 -3.40
C ASP A 91 31.36 -27.91 -2.33
#